data_AF-A0A839J810-F1
#
_entry.id   AF-A0A839J810-F1
#
_cell.length_a   1.000
_cell.length_b   1.000
_cell.length_c   1.000
_cell.angle_alpha   90.00
_cell.angle_beta   90.00
_cell.angle_gamma   90.00
#
_symmetry.space_group_name_H-M   'P 1'
#
loop_
_entity.id
_entity.type
_entity.pdbx_description
1 polymer ?
#
loop_
_entity_poly.entity_id
_entity_poly.type
_entity_poly.pdbx_seq_one_letter_code
_entity_poly.pdbx_strand_id
1 'polypeptide(L)'
;MGERQPVFFLSHGAPPLADDATWTAQLHDWSARVAKPKNVLMVSAHWENQPVTVSSTRPGTPLVYDFWGFPQKYYDVIYDAPVAPELASRVAGLVDGPVYQDPERGLDHGAYVP
;
A
#
# COMPACT_ATOMS: atom_id res chain seq x y z
N MET A 1 9.18 17.15 -19.99
CA MET A 1 8.26 16.00 -19.77
C MET A 1 8.93 15.11 -18.74
N GLY A 2 8.29 14.87 -17.59
CA GLY A 2 8.90 14.04 -16.53
C GLY A 2 9.07 12.59 -17.00
N GLU A 3 10.09 11.91 -16.51
CA GLU A 3 10.31 10.49 -16.75
C GLU A 3 9.11 9.69 -16.20
N ARG A 4 8.59 8.76 -17.01
CA ARG A 4 7.45 7.91 -16.64
C ARG A 4 7.87 7.04 -15.47
N GLN A 5 7.16 7.16 -14.35
CA GLN A 5 7.40 6.31 -13.18
C GLN A 5 7.06 4.84 -13.52
N PRO A 6 7.81 3.88 -12.98
CA PRO A 6 7.56 2.47 -13.22
C PRO A 6 6.25 2.01 -12.54
N VAL A 7 5.68 0.92 -13.06
CA VAL A 7 4.56 0.19 -12.46
C VAL A 7 5.07 -1.18 -12.06
N PHE A 8 4.72 -1.61 -10.86
CA PHE A 8 5.17 -2.86 -10.30
C PHE A 8 3.99 -3.76 -9.97
N PHE A 9 4.16 -5.05 -10.23
CA PHE A 9 3.26 -6.09 -9.77
C PHE A 9 4.09 -7.02 -8.87
N LEU A 10 3.88 -6.92 -7.57
CA LEU A 10 4.65 -7.62 -6.55
C LEU A 10 3.73 -8.54 -5.77
N SER A 11 4.22 -9.74 -5.46
CA SER A 11 3.54 -10.57 -4.46
C SER A 11 3.89 -10.02 -3.09
N HIS A 12 2.88 -9.78 -2.26
CA HIS A 12 3.07 -9.37 -0.86
C HIS A 12 3.13 -10.56 0.12
N GLY A 13 2.77 -11.76 -0.35
CA GLY A 13 2.87 -13.00 0.41
C GLY A 13 2.08 -13.01 1.73
N ALA A 14 2.34 -14.04 2.53
CA ALA A 14 1.91 -14.07 3.92
C ALA A 14 2.94 -13.34 4.81
N PRO A 15 2.58 -12.95 6.04
CA PRO A 15 3.48 -12.20 6.94
C PRO A 15 4.91 -12.76 7.08
N PRO A 16 5.16 -14.10 7.09
CA PRO A 16 6.52 -14.63 7.14
C PRO A 16 7.44 -14.27 5.99
N LEU A 17 6.90 -13.82 4.84
CA LEU A 17 7.73 -13.34 3.73
C LEU A 17 8.56 -12.12 4.14
N ALA A 18 8.10 -11.32 5.11
CA ALA A 18 8.85 -10.18 5.64
C ALA A 18 10.09 -10.59 6.45
N ASP A 19 10.16 -11.84 6.93
CA ASP A 19 11.36 -12.39 7.59
C ASP A 19 12.35 -13.04 6.61
N ASP A 20 11.96 -13.24 5.34
CA ASP A 20 12.83 -13.88 4.36
C ASP A 20 13.98 -12.93 3.97
N ALA A 21 15.18 -13.29 4.41
CA ALA A 21 16.38 -12.48 4.21
C ALA A 21 16.74 -12.31 2.72
N THR A 22 16.40 -13.28 1.86
CA THR A 22 16.70 -13.18 0.42
C THR A 22 15.72 -12.25 -0.26
N TRP A 23 14.42 -12.43 0.01
CA TRP A 23 13.35 -11.62 -0.55
C TRP A 23 13.51 -10.14 -0.17
N THR A 24 13.68 -9.86 1.12
CA THR A 24 13.83 -8.50 1.64
C THR A 24 15.09 -7.81 1.10
N ALA A 25 16.22 -8.53 1.01
CA ALA A 25 17.45 -7.99 0.43
C ALA A 25 17.30 -7.67 -1.06
N GLN A 26 16.68 -8.57 -1.83
CA GLN A 26 16.44 -8.35 -3.26
C GLN A 26 15.50 -7.15 -3.51
N LEU A 27 14.44 -7.02 -2.71
CA LEU A 27 13.50 -5.90 -2.82
C LEU A 27 14.18 -4.57 -2.45
N HIS A 28 14.97 -4.55 -1.37
CA HIS A 28 15.78 -3.41 -0.98
C HIS A 28 16.73 -2.96 -2.11
N ASP A 29 17.57 -3.88 -2.62
CA ASP A 29 18.57 -3.57 -3.64
C ASP A 29 17.96 -3.14 -4.97
N TRP A 30 16.78 -3.66 -5.28
CA TRP A 30 16.02 -3.24 -6.44
C TRP A 30 15.42 -1.85 -6.24
N SER A 31 14.80 -1.57 -5.09
CA SER A 31 14.21 -0.26 -4.77
C SER A 31 15.24 0.87 -4.81
N ALA A 32 16.49 0.60 -4.43
CA ALA A 32 17.60 1.56 -4.47
C ALA A 32 17.93 2.04 -5.89
N ARG A 33 17.48 1.32 -6.93
CA ARG A 33 17.68 1.67 -8.35
C ARG A 33 16.50 2.44 -8.94
N VAL A 34 15.40 2.56 -8.20
CA VAL A 34 14.20 3.27 -8.61
C VAL A 34 14.32 4.71 -8.13
N ALA A 35 14.12 5.68 -9.04
CA ALA A 35 14.07 7.08 -8.66
C ALA A 35 12.96 7.30 -7.62
N LYS A 36 13.26 8.01 -6.53
CA LYS A 36 12.31 8.20 -5.42
C LYS A 36 11.01 8.83 -5.95
N PRO A 37 9.87 8.13 -5.86
CA PRO A 37 8.61 8.66 -6.38
C PRO A 37 8.09 9.78 -5.48
N LYS A 38 7.34 10.71 -6.07
CA LYS A 38 6.59 11.73 -5.32
C LYS A 38 5.29 11.20 -4.71
N ASN A 39 4.76 10.12 -5.29
CA ASN A 39 3.49 9.51 -4.94
C ASN A 39 3.60 8.00 -5.14
N VAL A 40 3.04 7.22 -4.22
CA VAL A 40 2.86 5.77 -4.38
C VAL A 40 1.36 5.50 -4.37
N LEU A 41 0.85 4.87 -5.42
CA LEU A 41 -0.53 4.38 -5.48
C LEU A 41 -0.48 2.85 -5.31
N MET A 42 -1.06 2.36 -4.23
CA MET A 42 -1.21 0.92 -3.96
C MET A 42 -2.62 0.48 -4.35
N VAL A 43 -2.72 -0.67 -5.01
CA VAL A 43 -3.99 -1.35 -5.30
C VAL A 43 -3.93 -2.69 -4.59
N SER A 44 -4.71 -2.84 -3.51
CA SER A 44 -4.69 -4.06 -2.70
C SER A 44 -5.71 -5.08 -3.21
N ALA A 45 -5.33 -6.36 -3.17
CA ALA A 45 -6.22 -7.48 -3.43
C ALA A 45 -7.09 -7.87 -2.22
N HIS A 46 -6.87 -7.28 -1.05
CA HIS A 46 -7.58 -7.62 0.20
C HIS A 46 -8.83 -6.80 0.46
N TRP A 47 -9.12 -5.85 -0.42
CA TRP A 47 -10.27 -4.99 -0.29
C TRP A 47 -10.96 -4.77 -1.62
N GLU A 48 -12.05 -5.49 -1.81
CA GLU A 48 -12.93 -5.34 -2.95
C GLU A 48 -14.14 -4.50 -2.55
N ASN A 49 -14.45 -3.47 -3.33
CA ASN A 49 -15.63 -2.64 -3.12
C ASN A 49 -16.17 -2.10 -4.45
N GLN A 50 -17.48 -1.87 -4.49
CA GLN A 50 -18.16 -1.19 -5.59
C GLN A 50 -19.11 -0.14 -5.00
N PRO A 51 -18.91 1.17 -5.22
CA PRO A 51 -17.93 1.80 -6.12
C PRO A 51 -16.47 1.61 -5.70
N VAL A 52 -15.54 1.93 -6.62
CA VAL A 52 -14.10 2.00 -6.31
C VAL A 52 -13.91 2.93 -5.11
N THR A 53 -13.14 2.47 -4.13
CA THR A 53 -12.92 3.23 -2.90
C THR A 53 -11.45 3.50 -2.68
N VAL A 54 -11.14 4.74 -2.30
CA VAL A 54 -9.82 5.15 -1.83
C VAL A 54 -9.81 5.11 -0.30
N SER A 55 -8.80 4.47 0.28
CA SER A 55 -8.63 4.40 1.74
C SER A 55 -8.24 5.75 2.35
N SER A 56 -8.07 5.79 3.67
CA SER A 56 -7.70 7.01 4.37
C SER A 56 -6.35 7.56 3.89
N THR A 57 -6.29 8.88 3.69
CA THR A 57 -5.04 9.63 3.43
C THR A 57 -4.69 10.55 4.60
N ARG A 58 -5.19 10.24 5.79
CA ARG A 58 -4.99 11.05 7.00
C ARG A 58 -3.70 10.62 7.73
N PRO A 59 -3.05 11.52 8.48
CA PRO A 59 -1.93 11.14 9.34
C PRO A 59 -2.35 10.06 10.32
N GLY A 60 -1.47 9.08 10.59
CA GLY A 60 -1.75 8.00 11.53
C GLY A 60 -2.86 7.05 11.08
N THR A 61 -3.05 6.88 9.77
CA THR A 61 -3.97 5.85 9.23
C THR A 61 -3.58 4.48 9.81
N PRO A 62 -4.49 3.78 10.51
CA PRO A 62 -4.17 2.52 11.16
C PRO A 62 -3.92 1.41 10.14
N LEU A 63 -3.20 0.37 10.56
CA LEU A 63 -3.10 -0.87 9.80
C LEU A 63 -4.31 -1.77 10.09
N VAL A 64 -4.74 -2.50 9.08
CA VAL A 64 -5.71 -3.58 9.18
C VAL A 64 -4.93 -4.90 9.17
N TYR A 65 -5.02 -5.66 10.26
CA TYR A 65 -4.44 -7.00 10.34
C TYR A 65 -5.47 -8.02 9.85
N ASP A 66 -5.55 -8.18 8.54
CA ASP A 66 -6.45 -9.04 7.80
C ASP A 66 -5.92 -10.48 7.61
N PHE A 67 -5.02 -10.91 8.50
CA PHE A 67 -4.47 -12.26 8.58
C PHE A 67 -4.52 -12.80 10.02
N TRP A 68 -4.56 -14.12 10.19
CA TRP A 68 -4.63 -14.78 11.50
C TRP A 68 -3.68 -15.98 11.60
N GLY A 69 -3.40 -16.41 12.83
CA GLY A 69 -2.64 -17.64 13.10
C GLY A 69 -1.12 -17.51 13.07
N PHE A 70 -0.60 -16.29 12.98
CA PHE A 70 0.84 -16.01 12.98
C PHE A 70 1.36 -15.58 14.36
N PRO A 71 2.69 -15.64 14.60
CA PRO A 71 3.32 -15.05 15.78
C PRO A 71 2.92 -13.59 16.07
N GLN A 72 2.85 -13.22 17.35
CA GLN A 72 2.43 -11.88 17.81
C GLN A 72 3.20 -10.73 17.13
N LYS A 73 4.49 -10.93 16.86
CA LYS A 73 5.35 -9.91 16.25
C LYS A 73 4.81 -9.31 14.94
N TYR A 74 4.00 -10.04 14.18
CA TYR A 74 3.40 -9.53 12.93
C TYR A 74 2.22 -8.58 13.20
N TYR A 75 1.56 -8.71 14.34
CA TYR A 75 0.48 -7.83 14.80
C TYR A 75 0.99 -6.59 15.54
N ASP A 76 2.28 -6.58 15.88
CA ASP A 76 2.95 -5.45 16.53
C ASP A 76 3.63 -4.52 15.51
N VAL A 77 3.61 -4.87 14.22
CA VAL A 77 4.21 -4.06 13.14
C VAL A 77 3.45 -2.74 12.99
N ILE A 78 4.18 -1.63 12.93
CA ILE A 78 3.61 -0.31 12.67
C ILE A 78 4.22 0.23 11.39
N TYR A 79 3.40 0.81 10.53
CA TYR A 79 3.82 1.49 9.32
C TYR A 79 3.14 2.86 9.22
N ASP A 80 3.92 3.93 9.42
CA ASP A 80 3.44 5.31 9.36
C ASP A 80 3.51 5.82 7.92
N ALA A 81 2.45 5.53 7.16
CA ALA A 81 2.36 5.93 5.76
C ALA A 81 2.22 7.46 5.62
N PRO A 82 3.00 8.12 4.75
CA PRO A 82 2.83 9.54 4.46
C PRO A 82 1.45 9.85 3.91
N VAL A 83 0.94 11.06 4.21
CA VAL A 83 -0.32 11.55 3.64
C VAL A 83 -0.17 11.86 2.15
N ALA A 84 -1.21 11.58 1.37
CA ALA A 84 -1.27 11.90 -0.05
C ALA A 84 -2.68 12.36 -0.51
N PRO A 85 -3.26 13.40 0.11
CA PRO A 85 -4.62 13.83 -0.22
C PRO A 85 -4.76 14.30 -1.68
N GLU A 86 -3.74 14.95 -2.24
CA GLU A 86 -3.75 15.36 -3.65
C GLU A 86 -3.73 14.17 -4.60
N LEU A 87 -3.08 13.05 -4.20
CA LEU A 87 -3.12 11.81 -4.98
C LEU A 87 -4.52 11.22 -4.99
N ALA A 88 -5.21 11.17 -3.84
CA ALA A 88 -6.58 10.69 -3.76
C ALA A 88 -7.53 11.51 -4.64
N SER A 89 -7.44 12.85 -4.61
CA SER A 89 -8.24 13.71 -5.48
C SER A 89 -7.95 13.47 -6.97
N ARG A 90 -6.68 13.25 -7.33
CA ARG A 90 -6.30 12.94 -8.72
C ARG A 90 -6.84 11.59 -9.17
N VAL A 91 -6.82 10.56 -8.32
CA VAL A 91 -7.40 9.25 -8.63
C VAL A 91 -8.91 9.39 -8.87
N ALA A 92 -9.62 10.06 -7.97
CA ALA A 92 -11.06 10.29 -8.11
C ALA A 92 -11.44 11.03 -9.41
N GLY A 93 -10.58 11.93 -9.89
CA GLY A 93 -10.79 12.64 -11.15
C GLY A 93 -10.40 11.88 -12.43
N LEU A 94 -9.72 10.73 -12.31
CA LEU A 94 -9.25 9.92 -13.45
C LEU A 94 -10.09 8.65 -13.67
N VAL A 95 -10.79 8.18 -12.65
CA VAL A 95 -11.64 6.98 -12.74
C VAL A 95 -12.98 7.36 -13.36
N ASP A 96 -13.40 6.59 -14.36
CA ASP A 96 -14.73 6.73 -14.93
C ASP A 96 -15.77 6.16 -13.96
N GLY A 97 -16.64 7.02 -13.43
CA GLY A 97 -17.73 6.65 -12.52
C GLY A 97 -17.52 7.13 -11.08
N PRO A 98 -18.40 6.72 -10.15
CA PRO A 98 -18.30 7.13 -8.76
C PRO A 98 -17.05 6.54 -8.09
N VAL A 99 -16.32 7.39 -7.37
CA VAL A 99 -15.26 6.99 -6.44
C VAL A 99 -15.66 7.44 -5.05
N TYR A 100 -15.63 6.50 -4.09
CA TYR A 100 -15.84 6.81 -2.69
C TYR A 100 -14.48 7.01 -2.00
N GLN A 101 -14.42 7.89 -1.01
CA GLN A 101 -13.27 7.98 -0.12
C GLN A 101 -13.71 7.55 1.28
N ASP A 102 -13.10 6.49 1.78
CA ASP A 102 -13.36 5.98 3.13
C ASP A 102 -12.24 6.47 4.07
N PRO A 103 -12.50 7.51 4.89
CA PRO A 103 -11.49 8.06 5.79
C PRO A 103 -11.19 7.15 7.00
N GLU A 104 -11.98 6.11 7.23
CA GLU A 104 -11.84 5.17 8.35
C GLU A 104 -11.14 3.87 7.92
N ARG A 105 -11.08 3.59 6.61
CA ARG A 105 -10.36 2.43 6.08
C ARG A 105 -8.84 2.59 6.29
N GLY A 106 -8.29 1.70 7.10
CA GLY A 106 -6.86 1.50 7.28
C GLY A 106 -6.16 0.77 6.13
N LEU A 107 -4.85 0.63 6.22
CA LEU A 107 -4.02 -0.10 5.24
C LEU A 107 -3.97 -1.59 5.60
N ASP A 108 -4.48 -2.45 4.73
CA ASP A 108 -4.33 -3.91 4.88
C ASP A 108 -2.92 -4.40 4.52
N HIS A 109 -2.62 -5.67 4.83
CA HIS A 109 -1.25 -6.19 4.64
C HIS A 109 -0.78 -6.18 3.18
N GLY A 110 -1.69 -6.20 2.20
CA GLY A 110 -1.33 -6.02 0.79
C GLY A 110 -0.87 -4.59 0.44
N ALA A 111 -1.11 -3.61 1.32
CA ALA A 111 -0.74 -2.22 1.14
C ALA A 111 0.50 -1.79 1.96
N TYR A 112 0.81 -2.47 3.07
CA TYR A 112 1.98 -2.16 3.91
C TYR A 112 3.08 -3.22 3.93
N VAL A 113 2.86 -4.39 3.29
CA VAL A 113 3.86 -5.43 3.03
C VAL A 113 3.90 -5.69 1.51
N PRO A 114 5.07 -5.88 0.87
CA PRO A 114 6.43 -5.90 1.44
C PRO A 114 7.05 -4.51 1.61
#